data_AF-A0ABD6C9W6-F1
#
_entry.id   AF-A0ABD6C9W6-F1
#
_cell.length_a   1.000
_cell.length_b   1.000
_cell.length_c   1.000
_cell.angle_alpha   90.00
_cell.angle_beta   90.00
_cell.angle_gamma   90.00
#
_symmetry.space_group_name_H-M   'P 1'
#
loop_
_entity.id
_entity.type
_entity.pdbx_description
1 polymer ?
#
loop_
_entity_poly.entity_id
_entity_poly.type
_entity_poly.pdbx_seq_one_letter_code
_entity_poly.pdbx_strand_id
1 'polypeptide(L)'
;MAGETREHEVDTEYNPNPSESGKWLSAVIALLGAWLIVEAFLFDLVASQFWNDIIVGALLLIVGGYNYSRRASERVGSMSAAVLAALVGLWLIAAPFIFGADFGLTETANPLGFWNDIVVGLIAFVLGAYSAYEVRDQREEVREVAG
;
A
#
# COMPACT_ATOMS: atom_id res chain seq x y z
N MET A 1 -7.27 52.27 -30.64
CA MET A 1 -8.20 51.66 -29.68
C MET A 1 -7.76 50.23 -29.51
N ALA A 2 -7.01 49.99 -28.44
CA ALA A 2 -6.48 48.68 -28.09
C ALA A 2 -7.32 48.11 -26.94
N GLY A 3 -7.36 46.79 -26.86
CA GLY A 3 -7.78 46.04 -25.68
C GLY A 3 -9.24 45.61 -25.71
N GLU A 4 -9.48 44.32 -25.95
CA GLU A 4 -9.63 43.36 -24.84
C GLU A 4 -10.05 42.01 -25.47
N THR A 5 -9.06 41.17 -25.74
CA THR A 5 -9.29 39.72 -25.85
C THR A 5 -9.73 39.25 -24.47
N ARG A 6 -10.98 38.80 -24.36
CA ARG A 6 -11.45 38.10 -23.16
C ARG A 6 -10.64 36.82 -23.05
N GLU A 7 -9.65 36.84 -22.17
CA GLU A 7 -8.98 35.64 -21.73
C GLU A 7 -10.06 34.80 -21.03
N HIS A 8 -10.37 33.64 -21.61
CA HIS A 8 -11.02 32.58 -20.87
C HIS A 8 -10.05 32.19 -19.77
N GLU A 9 -10.26 32.75 -18.58
CA GLU A 9 -9.75 32.23 -17.32
C GLU A 9 -10.31 30.81 -17.19
N VAL A 10 -9.54 29.85 -17.71
CA VAL A 10 -9.71 28.45 -17.37
C VAL A 10 -9.35 28.40 -15.89
N ASP A 11 -10.38 28.47 -15.06
CA ASP A 11 -10.31 28.20 -13.63
C ASP A 11 -9.96 26.71 -13.47
N THR A 12 -8.72 26.35 -13.80
CA THR A 12 -8.14 25.10 -13.35
C THR A 12 -7.93 25.29 -11.87
N GLU A 13 -8.95 24.93 -11.09
CA GLU A 13 -8.85 24.67 -9.66
C GLU A 13 -7.85 23.52 -9.47
N TYR A 14 -6.57 23.87 -9.59
CA TYR A 14 -5.43 23.01 -9.40
C TYR A 14 -4.96 23.20 -7.95
N ASN A 15 -5.46 22.35 -7.07
CA ASN A 15 -4.74 21.87 -5.88
C ASN A 15 -5.55 20.75 -5.22
N PRO A 16 -4.92 19.64 -4.81
CA PRO A 16 -4.07 19.75 -3.64
C PRO A 16 -2.77 18.97 -3.77
N ASN A 17 -1.65 19.69 -3.67
CA ASN A 17 -0.40 19.25 -3.08
C ASN A 17 0.01 17.78 -3.34
N PRO A 18 0.69 17.46 -4.45
CA PRO A 18 1.15 16.09 -4.78
C PRO A 18 2.07 15.46 -3.72
N SER A 19 2.50 16.22 -2.71
CA SER A 19 3.28 15.72 -1.56
C SER A 19 2.43 15.13 -0.41
N GLU A 20 1.11 15.35 -0.40
CA GLU A 20 0.23 14.81 0.66
C GLU A 20 -0.25 13.38 0.38
N SER A 21 -0.57 13.03 -0.86
CA SER A 21 -1.06 11.69 -1.23
C SER A 21 -0.07 10.58 -0.85
N GLY A 22 1.24 10.82 -1.00
CA GLY A 22 2.28 9.85 -0.66
C GLY A 22 2.45 9.63 0.86
N LYS A 23 2.13 10.64 1.68
CA LYS A 23 2.21 10.52 3.15
C LYS A 23 1.07 9.68 3.69
N TRP A 24 -0.15 9.90 3.18
CA TRP A 24 -1.32 9.13 3.61
C TRP A 24 -1.15 7.65 3.28
N LEU A 25 -0.68 7.30 2.08
CA LEU A 25 -0.42 5.91 1.71
C LEU A 25 0.65 5.26 2.61
N SER A 26 1.75 5.97 2.90
CA SER A 26 2.79 5.46 3.80
C SER A 26 2.27 5.23 5.22
N ALA A 27 1.37 6.09 5.70
CA ALA A 27 0.70 5.94 6.98
C ALA A 27 -0.24 4.73 6.99
N VAL A 28 -1.03 4.52 5.93
CA VAL A 28 -1.90 3.34 5.79
C VAL A 28 -1.07 2.06 5.79
N ILE A 29 0.02 2.02 5.03
CA ILE A 29 0.93 0.86 5.00
C ILE A 29 1.51 0.56 6.39
N ALA A 30 1.94 1.61 7.12
CA ALA A 30 2.43 1.45 8.47
C ALA A 30 1.35 0.91 9.42
N LEU A 31 0.12 1.41 9.31
CA LEU A 31 -1.02 0.95 10.11
C LEU A 31 -1.38 -0.51 9.80
N LEU A 32 -1.36 -0.92 8.53
CA LEU A 32 -1.55 -2.32 8.14
C LEU A 32 -0.45 -3.21 8.75
N GLY A 33 0.81 -2.77 8.70
CA GLY A 33 1.90 -3.50 9.34
C GLY A 33 1.74 -3.64 10.86
N ALA A 34 1.32 -2.57 11.53
CA ALA A 34 1.01 -2.63 12.96
C ALA A 34 -0.17 -3.57 13.27
N TRP A 35 -1.20 -3.55 12.41
CA TRP A 35 -2.37 -4.40 12.55
C TRP A 35 -2.02 -5.89 12.43
N LEU A 36 -1.23 -6.30 11.42
CA LEU A 36 -0.76 -7.69 11.27
C LEU A 36 0.00 -8.17 12.50
N ILE A 37 0.83 -7.31 13.11
CA ILE A 37 1.53 -7.68 14.35
C ILE A 37 0.51 -7.94 15.47
N VAL A 38 -0.50 -7.09 15.61
CA VAL A 38 -1.53 -7.24 16.65
C VAL A 38 -2.36 -8.49 16.43
N GLU A 39 -2.80 -8.75 15.20
CA GLU A 39 -3.65 -9.89 14.89
C GLU A 39 -2.95 -11.23 15.08
N ALA A 40 -1.63 -11.30 14.82
CA ALA A 40 -0.82 -12.48 15.07
C ALA A 40 -0.98 -12.97 16.52
N PHE A 41 -1.05 -12.03 17.49
CA PHE A 41 -1.28 -12.37 18.90
C PHE A 41 -2.75 -12.67 19.22
N LEU A 42 -3.70 -12.19 18.42
CA LEU A 42 -5.13 -12.40 18.65
C LEU A 42 -5.63 -13.72 18.07
N PHE A 43 -5.15 -14.10 16.88
CA PHE A 43 -5.76 -15.15 16.07
C PHE A 43 -4.82 -16.30 15.74
N ASP A 44 -3.52 -16.05 15.66
CA ASP A 44 -2.54 -16.97 15.07
C ASP A 44 -1.44 -17.35 16.05
N LEU A 45 -1.84 -17.86 17.23
CA LEU A 45 -0.90 -18.39 18.24
C LEU A 45 -0.16 -19.68 17.80
N VAL A 46 -0.50 -20.23 16.64
CA VAL A 46 0.14 -21.43 16.07
C VAL A 46 1.36 -21.02 15.25
N ALA A 47 2.44 -21.81 15.36
CA ALA A 47 3.79 -21.32 15.20
C ALA A 47 4.11 -20.82 13.78
N SER A 48 3.58 -21.43 12.72
CA SER A 48 3.96 -21.04 11.36
C SER A 48 3.27 -19.76 10.87
N GLN A 49 1.98 -19.60 11.14
CA GLN A 49 1.22 -18.42 10.72
C GLN A 49 1.61 -17.20 11.57
N PHE A 50 1.81 -17.39 12.87
CA PHE A 50 2.34 -16.37 13.79
C PHE A 50 3.58 -15.65 13.24
N TRP A 51 4.61 -16.42 12.85
CA TRP A 51 5.87 -15.83 12.38
C TRP A 51 5.73 -15.17 11.01
N ASN A 52 4.79 -15.63 10.16
CA ASN A 52 4.49 -14.95 8.90
C ASN A 52 4.00 -13.52 9.19
N ASP A 53 2.97 -13.40 10.02
CA ASP A 53 2.29 -12.14 10.27
C ASP A 53 3.17 -11.16 11.02
N ILE A 54 3.98 -11.65 11.97
CA ILE A 54 4.99 -10.84 12.67
C ILE A 54 6.04 -10.31 11.69
N ILE A 55 6.59 -11.14 10.79
CA ILE A 55 7.65 -10.72 9.85
C ILE A 55 7.08 -9.77 8.80
N VAL A 56 5.94 -10.09 8.20
CA VAL A 56 5.28 -9.27 7.18
C VAL A 56 4.80 -7.96 7.80
N GLY A 57 4.20 -8.01 8.97
CA GLY A 57 3.77 -6.84 9.74
C GLY A 57 4.92 -5.91 10.09
N ALA A 58 6.03 -6.46 10.60
CA ALA A 58 7.24 -5.67 10.88
C ALA A 58 7.82 -5.04 9.61
N LEU A 59 7.85 -5.76 8.49
CA LEU A 59 8.32 -5.23 7.21
C LEU A 59 7.47 -4.05 6.75
N LEU A 60 6.14 -4.18 6.75
CA LEU A 60 5.22 -3.11 6.37
C LEU A 60 5.32 -1.91 7.32
N LEU A 61 5.42 -2.15 8.62
CA LEU A 61 5.54 -1.10 9.63
C LEU A 61 6.85 -0.31 9.46
N ILE A 62 7.96 -1.01 9.23
CA ILE A 62 9.27 -0.38 8.98
C ILE A 62 9.23 0.40 7.67
N VAL A 63 8.76 -0.20 6.57
CA VAL A 63 8.72 0.44 5.26
C VAL A 63 7.78 1.65 5.28
N GLY A 64 6.55 1.49 5.75
CA GLY A 64 5.56 2.57 5.84
C GLY A 64 6.01 3.66 6.81
N GLY A 65 6.47 3.27 8.00
CA GLY A 65 6.92 4.20 9.05
C GLY A 65 8.18 4.97 8.66
N TYR A 66 9.14 4.32 8.01
CA TYR A 66 10.35 4.97 7.51
C TYR A 66 10.04 5.94 6.36
N ASN A 67 9.19 5.54 5.41
CA ASN A 67 8.75 6.43 4.33
C ASN A 67 7.92 7.61 4.86
N TYR A 68 7.08 7.39 5.87
CA TYR A 68 6.32 8.45 6.55
C TYR A 68 7.24 9.41 7.32
N SER A 69 8.18 8.89 8.12
CA SER A 69 9.08 9.67 8.96
C SER A 69 10.15 10.41 8.17
N ARG A 70 10.62 9.86 7.04
CA ARG A 70 11.69 10.48 6.24
C ARG A 70 11.20 11.60 5.31
N ARG A 71 9.88 11.84 5.26
CA ARG A 71 9.23 13.08 4.77
C ARG A 71 9.48 13.37 3.28
N ALA A 72 8.49 13.04 2.45
CA ALA A 72 8.01 13.84 1.31
C ALA A 72 8.99 14.34 0.21
N SER A 73 10.25 13.93 0.21
CA SER A 73 11.19 14.25 -0.85
C SER A 73 11.21 13.09 -1.85
N GLU A 74 10.88 13.44 -3.09
CA GLU A 74 11.02 12.65 -4.30
C GLU A 74 9.87 11.65 -4.54
N ARG A 75 9.20 11.84 -5.69
CA ARG A 75 8.19 10.97 -6.32
C ARG A 75 8.57 9.47 -6.39
N VAL A 76 9.78 9.10 -5.96
CA VAL A 76 10.33 7.75 -5.88
C VAL A 76 9.87 7.01 -4.62
N GLY A 77 9.62 7.73 -3.51
CA GLY A 77 9.20 7.13 -2.24
C GLY A 77 7.78 6.55 -2.28
N SER A 78 6.83 7.27 -2.88
CA SER A 78 5.43 6.80 -2.99
C SER A 78 5.27 5.61 -3.92
N MET A 79 5.97 5.61 -5.07
CA MET A 79 5.94 4.50 -6.03
C MET A 79 6.47 3.20 -5.39
N SER A 80 7.58 3.29 -4.66
CA SER A 80 8.20 2.13 -4.02
C SER A 80 7.31 1.56 -2.92
N ALA A 81 6.70 2.42 -2.11
CA ALA A 81 5.75 2.02 -1.08
C ALA A 81 4.48 1.38 -1.68
N ALA A 82 3.94 1.95 -2.76
CA ALA A 82 2.77 1.42 -3.46
C ALA A 82 3.03 0.03 -4.06
N VAL A 83 4.18 -0.16 -4.73
CA VAL A 83 4.57 -1.47 -5.29
C VAL A 83 4.82 -2.50 -4.18
N LEU A 84 5.48 -2.11 -3.09
CA LEU A 84 5.69 -3.00 -1.95
C LEU A 84 4.36 -3.40 -1.30
N ALA A 85 3.44 -2.46 -1.10
CA ALA A 85 2.10 -2.75 -0.59
C ALA A 85 1.35 -3.70 -1.51
N ALA A 86 1.46 -3.52 -2.84
CA ALA A 86 0.85 -4.42 -3.80
C ALA A 86 1.41 -5.84 -3.69
N LEU A 87 2.74 -5.98 -3.70
CA LEU A 87 3.41 -7.28 -3.63
C LEU A 87 3.14 -7.99 -2.30
N VAL A 88 3.17 -7.26 -1.19
CA VAL A 88 2.87 -7.82 0.14
C VAL A 88 1.40 -8.18 0.26
N GLY A 89 0.49 -7.36 -0.28
CA GLY A 89 -0.93 -7.68 -0.31
C GLY A 89 -1.22 -8.97 -1.08
N LEU A 90 -0.57 -9.14 -2.23
CA LEU A 90 -0.65 -10.38 -3.00
C LEU A 90 -0.06 -11.58 -2.24
N TRP A 91 1.04 -11.38 -1.52
CA TRP A 91 1.64 -12.40 -0.68
C TRP A 91 0.70 -12.82 0.46
N LEU A 92 0.04 -11.88 1.15
CA LEU A 92 -0.93 -12.18 2.22
C LEU A 92 -2.14 -12.96 1.71
N ILE A 93 -2.58 -12.72 0.48
CA ILE A 93 -3.63 -13.55 -0.14
C ILE A 93 -3.11 -14.98 -0.37
N ALA A 94 -1.87 -15.13 -0.82
CA ALA A 94 -1.29 -16.44 -1.15
C ALA A 94 -0.83 -17.24 0.07
N ALA A 95 -0.36 -16.57 1.14
CA ALA A 95 0.27 -17.19 2.30
C ALA A 95 -0.63 -18.23 3.00
N PRO A 96 -1.92 -17.96 3.27
CA PRO A 96 -2.81 -18.94 3.89
C PRO A 96 -3.00 -20.21 3.06
N PHE A 97 -2.88 -20.15 1.73
CA PHE A 97 -2.93 -21.34 0.87
C PHE A 97 -1.62 -22.11 0.85
N ILE A 98 -0.49 -21.41 1.04
CA ILE A 98 0.83 -22.04 1.15
C ILE A 98 0.95 -22.74 2.50
N PHE A 99 0.53 -22.10 3.60
CA PHE A 99 0.68 -22.66 4.94
C PHE A 99 -0.51 -23.54 5.37
N GLY A 100 -1.72 -23.27 4.89
CA GLY A 100 -2.95 -24.00 5.25
C GLY A 100 -3.20 -25.29 4.47
N ALA A 101 -2.49 -25.55 3.36
CA ALA A 101 -2.70 -26.71 2.50
C ALA A 101 -1.77 -27.90 2.82
N ASP A 102 -1.70 -28.34 4.08
CA ASP A 102 -0.91 -29.53 4.49
C ASP A 102 0.63 -29.36 4.47
N PHE A 103 1.17 -28.25 5.00
CA PHE A 103 2.55 -28.29 5.53
C PHE A 103 2.60 -28.96 6.92
N GLY A 104 2.15 -30.22 6.95
CA GLY A 104 2.82 -31.27 7.71
C GLY A 104 2.49 -31.50 9.18
N LEU A 105 1.88 -30.58 9.95
CA LEU A 105 1.61 -30.87 11.38
C LEU A 105 0.35 -30.17 11.92
N THR A 106 -0.85 -30.61 11.53
CA THR A 106 -2.10 -30.40 12.32
C THR A 106 -2.29 -28.99 12.91
N GLU A 107 -1.95 -27.93 12.18
CA GLU A 107 -2.29 -26.59 12.62
C GLU A 107 -3.77 -26.37 12.29
N THR A 108 -4.59 -26.28 13.34
CA THR A 108 -5.98 -25.88 13.22
C THR A 108 -5.99 -24.42 12.79
N ALA A 109 -5.90 -24.18 11.48
CA ALA A 109 -5.98 -22.86 10.89
C ALA A 109 -7.22 -22.17 11.46
N ASN A 110 -7.03 -21.08 12.20
CA ASN A 110 -8.11 -20.30 12.75
C ASN A 110 -8.87 -19.69 11.56
N PRO A 111 -10.15 -20.04 11.32
CA PRO A 111 -10.88 -19.53 10.17
C PRO A 111 -10.91 -18.00 10.14
N LEU A 112 -10.86 -17.35 11.31
CA LEU A 112 -10.83 -15.89 11.40
C LEU A 112 -9.49 -15.31 10.96
N GLY A 113 -8.35 -15.92 11.32
CA GLY A 113 -7.02 -15.51 10.85
C GLY A 113 -6.91 -15.67 9.33
N PHE A 114 -7.30 -16.84 8.81
CA PHE A 114 -7.32 -17.12 7.37
C PHE A 114 -8.05 -16.06 6.54
N TRP A 115 -9.27 -15.68 6.94
CA TRP A 115 -10.04 -14.68 6.20
C TRP A 115 -9.53 -13.25 6.43
N ASN A 116 -8.94 -12.98 7.59
CA ASN A 116 -8.33 -11.69 7.88
C ASN A 116 -7.14 -11.42 6.95
N ASP A 117 -6.22 -12.37 6.84
CA ASP A 117 -5.05 -12.29 5.95
C ASP A 117 -5.45 -12.00 4.51
N ILE A 118 -6.48 -12.70 4.01
CA ILE A 118 -7.00 -12.51 2.65
C ILE A 118 -7.60 -11.10 2.48
N VAL A 119 -8.39 -10.63 3.44
CA VAL A 119 -9.04 -9.30 3.36
C VAL A 119 -8.01 -8.18 3.45
N VAL A 120 -7.08 -8.26 4.41
CA VAL A 120 -5.99 -7.29 4.57
C VAL A 120 -5.09 -7.30 3.34
N GLY A 121 -4.76 -8.49 2.84
CA GLY A 121 -4.00 -8.67 1.61
C GLY A 121 -4.66 -8.04 0.39
N LEU A 122 -5.97 -8.24 0.22
CA LEU A 122 -6.73 -7.63 -0.87
C LEU A 122 -6.77 -6.10 -0.78
N ILE A 123 -6.99 -5.55 0.41
CA ILE A 123 -6.99 -4.10 0.64
C ILE A 123 -5.61 -3.53 0.30
N ALA A 124 -4.54 -4.13 0.82
CA ALA A 124 -3.16 -3.71 0.53
C ALA A 124 -2.84 -3.80 -0.97
N PHE A 125 -3.26 -4.88 -1.63
CA PHE A 125 -3.07 -5.07 -3.06
C PHE A 125 -3.77 -3.99 -3.89
N VAL A 126 -5.05 -3.75 -3.64
CA VAL A 126 -5.86 -2.77 -4.39
C VAL A 126 -5.30 -1.37 -4.19
N LEU A 127 -4.99 -0.97 -2.95
CA LEU A 127 -4.43 0.35 -2.65
C LEU A 127 -3.06 0.53 -3.31
N GLY A 128 -2.20 -0.47 -3.23
CA GLY A 128 -0.87 -0.45 -3.86
C GLY A 128 -0.96 -0.40 -5.38
N ALA A 129 -1.82 -1.22 -6.00
CA ALA A 129 -2.01 -1.27 -7.44
C ALA A 129 -2.60 0.03 -7.98
N TYR A 130 -3.68 0.53 -7.37
CA TYR A 130 -4.32 1.78 -7.77
C TYR A 130 -3.34 2.96 -7.71
N SER A 131 -2.61 3.10 -6.60
CA SER A 131 -1.62 4.17 -6.47
C SER A 131 -0.46 4.02 -7.46
N ALA A 132 -0.07 2.79 -7.82
CA ALA A 132 0.98 2.57 -8.82
C ALA A 132 0.52 2.92 -10.25
N TYR A 133 -0.76 2.69 -10.58
CA TYR A 133 -1.34 3.10 -11.86
C TYR A 133 -1.38 4.62 -12.01
N GLU A 134 -1.84 5.33 -10.98
CA GLU A 134 -2.00 6.79 -11.05
C GLU A 134 -0.66 7.55 -11.16
N VAL A 135 0.41 7.00 -10.59
CA VAL A 135 1.77 7.55 -10.76
C VAL A 135 2.32 7.33 -12.19
N ARG A 136 1.81 6.33 -12.93
CA ARG A 136 2.23 6.07 -14.32
C ARG A 136 1.53 7.03 -15.29
N ASP A 137 0.23 7.24 -15.13
CA ASP A 137 -0.59 8.10 -16.00
C ASP A 137 -0.05 9.55 -16.01
N GLN A 138 0.26 10.09 -14.83
CA GLN A 138 0.85 11.44 -14.70
C GLN A 138 2.22 11.60 -15.38
N ARG A 139 2.94 10.50 -15.67
CA ARG A 139 4.23 10.56 -16.38
C ARG A 139 4.07 10.55 -17.90
N GLU A 140 2.97 10.00 -18.42
CA GLU A 140 2.71 9.92 -19.85
C GLU A 140 2.23 11.26 -20.39
N GLU A 141 1.30 11.92 -19.69
CA GLU A 141 0.79 13.26 -20.07
C GLU A 141 1.91 14.31 -20.14
N VAL A 142 2.81 14.35 -19.15
CA VAL A 142 3.93 15.32 -19.15
C VAL A 142 4.89 15.10 -20.33
N ARG A 143 5.00 13.86 -20.80
CA ARG A 143 5.90 13.51 -21.92
C ARG A 143 5.31 13.87 -23.27
N GLU A 144 3.99 13.84 -23.39
CA GLU A 144 3.25 14.28 -24.58
C GLU A 144 3.25 15.81 -24.73
N VAL A 145 3.19 16.55 -23.62
CA VAL A 145 3.20 18.03 -23.64
C VAL A 145 4.60 18.61 -23.91
N ALA A 146 5.67 17.84 -23.68
CA ALA A 146 7.06 18.29 -23.81
C ALA A 146 7.78 17.83 -25.09
N GLY A 147 7.12 17.07 -25.97
CA GLY A 147 7.65 16.57 -27.25
C GLY A 147 7.07 17.31 -28.45
#